data_AF-A0A0H5QC50-F1
#
_entry.id   AF-A0A0H5QC50-F1
#
_cell.length_a   1.000
_cell.length_b   1.000
_cell.length_c   1.000
_cell.angle_alpha   90.00
_cell.angle_beta   90.00
_cell.angle_gamma   90.00
#
_symmetry.space_group_name_H-M   'P 1'
#
loop_
_entity.id
_entity.type
_entity.pdbx_description
1 polymer ?
#
loop_
_entity_poly.entity_id
_entity_poly.type
_entity_poly.pdbx_seq_one_letter_code
_entity_poly.pdbx_strand_id
1 'polypeptide(L)'
;MGLRAMHEASKQSSTQESSLQLIEEQSQTIAELQQRVSELSSENSELMNELRSKSEMIKSLNEKIGTLSESDKVLKQNAELKQLNEQLRKEQQATEQRAGAMVLSVKEEYARKERQLAQTQAAADRARAEAEATRSQQAELVKEKAAQAYSSRKEALEREYQGKTLLYQTFLVGCLLYGLLTTVFTAVRSTRFRGDFIEFFTGLWSGVCWLSGAVWELGQAAAGLGDKIPQPVAAAAVHWLLLILVVGGIAAAVGVGLFWGIKLLLDFYKADYADIGSLAAALIALAVAVFFAEPIRDIVPINLILLLILVHAAYIGVRWYVTGWKRARGYY
;
A
#
# COMPACT_ATOMS: atom_id res chain seq x y z
N MET A 1 126.18 -35.00 -144.10
CA MET A 1 127.59 -35.33 -143.85
C MET A 1 127.72 -35.58 -142.37
N GLY A 2 127.72 -36.82 -141.94
CA GLY A 2 128.96 -37.41 -141.45
C GLY A 2 129.06 -37.18 -139.93
N LEU A 3 129.81 -37.92 -139.16
CA LEU A 3 130.72 -39.02 -139.42
C LEU A 3 131.28 -39.31 -138.02
N ARG A 4 131.09 -40.56 -137.52
CA ARG A 4 131.86 -41.26 -136.46
C ARG A 4 130.92 -42.20 -135.66
N ALA A 5 130.97 -43.54 -135.59
CA ALA A 5 131.86 -44.67 -135.96
C ALA A 5 132.55 -45.40 -134.76
N MET A 6 132.53 -46.75 -134.82
CA MET A 6 133.37 -47.80 -134.17
C MET A 6 132.96 -48.56 -132.87
N HIS A 7 132.91 -49.90 -133.03
CA HIS A 7 133.50 -51.01 -132.22
C HIS A 7 132.65 -51.93 -131.31
N GLU A 8 132.48 -53.17 -131.83
CA GLU A 8 132.59 -54.53 -131.26
C GLU A 8 131.64 -55.11 -130.17
N ALA A 9 131.03 -56.24 -130.57
CA ALA A 9 130.98 -57.57 -129.93
C ALA A 9 130.84 -57.75 -128.40
N SER A 10 129.81 -58.56 -128.06
CA SER A 10 129.66 -59.41 -126.86
C SER A 10 128.98 -58.83 -125.61
N LYS A 11 127.87 -59.50 -125.20
CA LYS A 11 127.20 -59.54 -123.87
C LYS A 11 126.38 -58.32 -123.33
N GLN A 12 125.15 -58.67 -122.90
CA GLN A 12 124.35 -58.19 -121.74
C GLN A 12 123.39 -56.95 -121.78
N SER A 13 122.10 -57.25 -121.57
CA SER A 13 121.11 -56.78 -120.54
C SER A 13 120.50 -55.36 -120.49
N SER A 14 119.16 -55.33 -120.67
CA SER A 14 118.10 -54.54 -119.99
C SER A 14 118.25 -53.02 -119.76
N THR A 15 117.32 -52.21 -120.29
CA THR A 15 116.72 -50.95 -119.73
C THR A 15 116.37 -49.95 -120.85
N GLN A 16 115.22 -50.04 -121.55
CA GLN A 16 114.68 -48.87 -122.30
C GLN A 16 113.23 -48.96 -122.83
N GLU A 17 112.27 -49.46 -122.05
CA GLU A 17 110.82 -49.44 -122.42
C GLU A 17 109.92 -48.71 -121.41
N SER A 18 110.47 -48.06 -120.37
CA SER A 18 109.68 -47.60 -119.21
C SER A 18 109.40 -46.10 -119.11
N SER A 19 109.87 -45.26 -120.05
CA SER A 19 109.93 -43.80 -119.83
C SER A 19 108.80 -42.97 -120.45
N LEU A 20 108.07 -43.48 -121.44
CA LEU A 20 107.09 -42.67 -122.19
C LEU A 20 105.64 -42.77 -121.70
N GLN A 21 105.26 -43.83 -120.97
CA GLN A 21 103.94 -43.92 -120.33
C GLN A 21 103.79 -42.96 -119.12
N LEU A 22 104.89 -42.44 -118.57
CA LEU A 22 104.89 -41.63 -117.35
C LEU A 22 104.46 -40.17 -117.58
N ILE A 23 104.56 -39.65 -118.82
CA ILE A 23 104.37 -38.22 -119.11
C ILE A 23 102.89 -37.88 -119.34
N GLU A 24 102.09 -38.79 -119.88
CA GLU A 24 100.69 -38.51 -120.22
C GLU A 24 99.75 -38.65 -119.00
N GLU A 25 100.09 -39.54 -118.06
CA GLU A 25 99.36 -39.71 -116.79
C GLU A 25 99.43 -38.44 -115.91
N GLN A 26 100.57 -37.71 -115.96
CA GLN A 26 100.76 -36.47 -115.21
C GLN A 26 99.88 -35.30 -115.70
N SER A 27 99.52 -35.25 -116.99
CA SER A 27 98.68 -34.17 -117.52
C SER A 27 97.22 -34.29 -117.07
N GLN A 28 96.70 -35.51 -116.87
CA GLN A 28 95.34 -35.73 -116.39
C GLN A 28 95.19 -35.39 -114.90
N THR A 29 96.23 -35.65 -114.08
CA THR A 29 96.21 -35.33 -112.64
C THR A 29 96.14 -33.82 -112.36
N ILE A 30 96.76 -32.99 -113.21
CA ILE A 30 96.78 -31.53 -113.01
C ILE A 30 95.39 -30.91 -113.27
N ALA A 31 94.63 -31.42 -114.23
CA ALA A 31 93.28 -30.95 -114.52
C ALA A 31 92.29 -31.30 -113.39
N GLU A 32 92.37 -32.50 -112.81
CA GLU A 32 91.54 -32.90 -111.66
C GLU A 32 91.85 -32.07 -110.41
N LEU A 33 93.11 -31.72 -110.17
CA LEU A 33 93.50 -30.89 -109.02
C LEU A 33 92.94 -29.47 -109.08
N GLN A 34 92.90 -28.85 -110.27
CA GLN A 34 92.34 -27.50 -110.42
C GLN A 34 90.83 -27.45 -110.17
N GLN A 35 90.08 -28.46 -110.63
CA GLN A 35 88.64 -28.55 -110.36
C GLN A 35 88.37 -28.69 -108.85
N ARG A 36 89.18 -29.52 -108.16
CA ARG A 36 89.06 -29.75 -106.71
C ARG A 36 89.37 -28.51 -105.87
N VAL A 37 90.31 -27.67 -106.30
CA VAL A 37 90.61 -26.39 -105.64
C VAL A 37 89.44 -25.40 -105.79
N SER A 38 88.75 -25.40 -106.94
CA SER A 38 87.58 -24.55 -107.14
C SER A 38 86.37 -24.98 -106.29
N GLU A 39 86.12 -26.29 -106.17
CA GLU A 39 85.05 -26.83 -105.32
C GLU A 39 85.31 -26.54 -103.84
N LEU A 40 86.53 -26.78 -103.35
CA LEU A 40 86.92 -26.48 -101.96
C LEU A 40 86.82 -24.98 -101.63
N SER A 41 87.11 -24.10 -102.59
CA SER A 41 86.95 -22.65 -102.38
C SER A 41 85.49 -22.23 -102.24
N SER A 42 84.59 -22.86 -103.00
CA SER A 42 83.15 -22.60 -102.90
C SER A 42 82.59 -23.08 -101.56
N GLU A 43 82.95 -24.30 -101.16
CA GLU A 43 82.55 -24.92 -99.89
C GLU A 43 83.05 -24.12 -98.67
N ASN A 44 84.28 -23.59 -98.73
CA ASN A 44 84.82 -22.74 -97.68
C ASN A 44 84.08 -21.39 -97.55
N SER A 45 83.57 -20.85 -98.67
CA SER A 45 82.75 -19.63 -98.66
C SER A 45 81.36 -19.85 -98.04
N GLU A 46 80.74 -21.01 -98.32
CA GLU A 46 79.46 -21.40 -97.71
C GLU A 46 79.61 -21.65 -96.21
N LEU A 47 80.67 -22.36 -95.79
CA LEU A 47 81.00 -22.56 -94.38
C LEU A 47 81.26 -21.25 -93.65
N MET A 48 81.94 -20.28 -94.27
CA MET A 48 82.14 -18.95 -93.68
C MET A 48 80.83 -18.19 -93.48
N ASN A 49 79.89 -18.27 -94.43
CA ASN A 49 78.56 -17.68 -94.29
C ASN A 49 77.74 -18.39 -93.21
N GLU A 50 77.80 -19.72 -93.12
CA GLU A 50 77.11 -20.48 -92.08
C GLU A 50 77.71 -20.21 -90.69
N LEU A 51 79.03 -20.07 -90.59
CA LEU A 51 79.72 -19.71 -89.35
C LEU A 51 79.32 -18.30 -88.89
N ARG A 52 79.22 -17.36 -89.84
CA ARG A 52 78.77 -15.99 -89.54
C ARG A 52 77.31 -15.97 -89.05
N SER A 53 76.43 -16.72 -89.71
CA SER A 53 75.03 -16.88 -89.28
C SER A 53 74.91 -17.51 -87.88
N LYS A 54 75.68 -18.58 -87.60
CA LYS A 54 75.73 -19.19 -86.27
C LYS A 54 76.31 -18.23 -85.22
N SER A 55 77.29 -17.41 -85.57
CA SER A 55 77.87 -16.40 -84.67
C SER A 55 76.86 -15.31 -84.29
N GLU A 56 76.06 -14.82 -85.25
CA GLU A 56 74.99 -13.85 -84.98
C GLU A 56 73.87 -14.46 -84.13
N MET A 57 73.51 -15.73 -84.39
CA MET A 57 72.53 -16.45 -83.59
C MET A 57 73.00 -16.66 -82.14
N ILE A 58 74.28 -16.99 -81.93
CA ILE A 58 74.88 -17.11 -80.59
C ILE A 58 74.83 -15.77 -79.85
N LYS A 59 75.11 -14.65 -80.53
CA LYS A 59 74.98 -13.31 -79.94
C LYS A 59 73.55 -13.03 -79.47
N SER A 60 72.55 -13.28 -80.32
CA SER A 60 71.14 -13.07 -79.99
C SER A 60 70.66 -13.96 -78.83
N LEU A 61 71.10 -15.22 -78.80
CA LEU A 61 70.81 -16.13 -77.69
C LEU A 61 71.44 -15.67 -76.38
N ASN A 62 72.66 -15.14 -76.42
CA ASN A 62 73.35 -14.63 -75.23
C ASN A 62 72.65 -13.38 -74.66
N GLU A 63 72.14 -12.48 -75.50
CA GLU A 63 71.30 -11.36 -75.04
C GLU A 63 69.98 -11.83 -74.41
N LYS A 64 69.31 -12.84 -75.00
CA LYS A 64 68.10 -13.43 -74.41
C LYS A 64 68.37 -14.10 -73.06
N ILE A 65 69.52 -14.77 -72.89
CA ILE A 65 69.95 -15.30 -71.59
C ILE A 65 70.17 -14.15 -70.59
N GLY A 66 70.73 -13.03 -71.03
CA GLY A 66 70.82 -11.80 -70.23
C GLY A 66 69.44 -11.29 -69.76
N THR A 67 68.42 -11.30 -70.63
CA THR A 67 67.05 -10.89 -70.25
C THR A 67 66.33 -11.92 -69.36
N LEU A 68 66.69 -13.21 -69.44
CA LEU A 68 66.19 -14.24 -68.51
C LEU A 68 66.64 -14.02 -67.06
N SER A 69 67.65 -13.17 -66.81
CA SER A 69 68.00 -12.69 -65.46
C SER A 69 66.86 -11.90 -64.78
N GLU A 70 65.92 -11.32 -65.54
CA GLU A 70 64.72 -10.71 -64.95
C GLU A 70 63.76 -11.76 -64.35
N SER A 71 63.78 -13.00 -64.86
CA SER A 71 63.04 -14.12 -64.28
C SER A 71 63.51 -14.43 -62.85
N ASP A 72 64.83 -14.35 -62.60
CA ASP A 72 65.38 -14.55 -61.25
C ASP A 72 64.91 -13.46 -60.28
N LYS A 73 64.76 -12.21 -60.75
CA LYS A 73 64.20 -11.11 -59.93
C LYS A 73 62.73 -11.33 -59.62
N VAL A 74 61.93 -11.78 -60.60
CA VAL A 74 60.51 -12.09 -60.41
C VAL A 74 60.32 -13.28 -59.47
N LEU A 75 61.16 -14.31 -59.56
CA LEU A 75 61.16 -15.44 -58.64
C LEU A 75 61.49 -15.00 -57.21
N LYS A 76 62.48 -14.11 -57.04
CA LYS A 76 62.83 -13.55 -55.73
C LYS A 76 61.68 -12.72 -55.14
N GLN A 77 61.05 -11.84 -55.92
CA GLN A 77 59.90 -11.06 -55.46
C GLN A 77 58.68 -11.94 -55.13
N ASN A 78 58.42 -13.00 -55.89
CA ASN A 78 57.36 -13.96 -55.57
C ASN A 78 57.65 -14.74 -54.28
N ALA A 79 58.92 -15.10 -54.03
CA ALA A 79 59.32 -15.74 -52.78
C ALA A 79 59.13 -14.80 -51.58
N GLU A 80 59.52 -13.53 -51.72
CA GLU A 80 59.32 -12.48 -50.71
C GLU A 80 57.83 -12.21 -50.47
N LEU A 81 57.01 -12.10 -51.52
CA LEU A 81 55.55 -11.93 -51.42
C LEU A 81 54.84 -13.14 -50.79
N LYS A 82 55.34 -14.36 -51.04
CA LYS A 82 54.85 -15.57 -50.36
C LYS A 82 55.17 -15.54 -48.87
N GLN A 83 56.40 -15.20 -48.50
CA GLN A 83 56.78 -15.05 -47.10
C GLN A 83 55.97 -13.95 -46.40
N LEU A 84 55.77 -12.80 -47.07
CA LEU A 84 54.97 -11.70 -46.53
C LEU A 84 53.50 -12.11 -46.36
N ASN A 85 52.89 -12.79 -47.34
CA ASN A 85 51.52 -13.30 -47.22
C ASN A 85 51.38 -14.34 -46.11
N GLU A 86 52.36 -15.22 -45.93
CA GLU A 86 52.37 -16.17 -44.81
C GLU A 86 52.49 -15.45 -43.46
N GLN A 87 53.32 -14.42 -43.36
CA GLN A 87 53.43 -13.59 -42.15
C GLN A 87 52.13 -12.85 -41.87
N LEU A 88 51.55 -12.19 -42.87
CA LEU A 88 50.27 -11.48 -42.74
C LEU A 88 49.13 -12.43 -42.33
N ARG A 89 49.08 -13.64 -42.91
CA ARG A 89 48.09 -14.66 -42.49
C ARG A 89 48.29 -15.08 -41.04
N LYS A 90 49.53 -15.30 -40.61
CA LYS A 90 49.83 -15.64 -39.22
C LYS A 90 49.49 -14.51 -38.26
N GLU A 91 49.80 -13.27 -38.61
CA GLU A 91 49.45 -12.09 -37.82
C GLU A 91 47.94 -11.86 -37.76
N GLN A 92 47.23 -12.03 -38.89
CA GLN A 92 45.78 -11.93 -38.94
C GLN A 92 45.13 -13.01 -38.06
N GLN A 93 45.56 -14.27 -38.18
CA GLN A 93 45.07 -15.35 -37.32
C GLN A 93 45.39 -15.11 -35.84
N ALA A 94 46.59 -14.64 -35.51
CA ALA A 94 46.96 -14.30 -34.14
C ALA A 94 46.12 -13.13 -33.60
N THR A 95 45.80 -12.15 -34.43
CA THR A 95 44.97 -10.99 -34.06
C THR A 95 43.51 -11.40 -33.88
N GLU A 96 42.96 -12.23 -34.77
CA GLU A 96 41.62 -12.79 -34.66
C GLU A 96 41.48 -13.68 -33.41
N GLN A 97 42.48 -14.51 -33.10
CA GLN A 97 42.50 -15.31 -31.88
C GLN A 97 42.56 -14.43 -30.63
N ARG A 98 43.40 -13.38 -30.62
CA ARG A 98 43.47 -12.42 -29.50
C ARG A 98 42.17 -11.66 -29.33
N ALA A 99 41.56 -11.19 -30.41
CA ALA A 99 40.28 -10.50 -30.38
C ALA A 99 39.16 -11.44 -29.90
N GLY A 100 39.12 -12.68 -30.38
CA GLY A 100 38.19 -13.71 -29.93
C GLY A 100 38.35 -14.03 -28.44
N ALA A 101 39.58 -14.20 -27.97
CA ALA A 101 39.88 -14.41 -26.55
C ALA A 101 39.46 -13.21 -25.69
N MET A 102 39.69 -11.98 -26.17
CA MET A 102 39.29 -10.76 -25.47
C MET A 102 37.76 -10.65 -25.37
N VAL A 103 37.04 -10.88 -26.47
CA VAL A 103 35.56 -10.87 -26.48
C VAL A 103 34.99 -11.95 -25.55
N LEU A 104 35.56 -13.16 -25.55
CA LEU A 104 35.16 -14.23 -24.62
C LEU A 104 35.39 -13.84 -23.17
N SER A 105 36.55 -13.26 -22.84
CA SER A 105 36.86 -12.82 -21.47
C SER A 105 35.91 -11.73 -20.98
N VAL A 106 35.58 -10.75 -21.83
CA VAL A 106 34.61 -9.69 -21.53
C VAL A 106 33.21 -10.27 -21.34
N LYS A 107 32.81 -11.23 -22.19
CA LYS A 107 31.51 -11.92 -22.08
C LYS A 107 31.40 -12.70 -20.78
N GLU A 108 32.46 -13.38 -20.37
CA GLU A 108 32.52 -14.07 -19.07
C GLU A 108 32.46 -13.10 -17.89
N GLU A 109 33.15 -11.96 -17.97
CA GLU A 109 33.13 -10.93 -16.92
C GLU A 109 31.73 -10.31 -16.77
N TYR A 110 31.07 -9.99 -17.88
CA TYR A 110 29.69 -9.49 -17.88
C TYR A 110 28.71 -10.53 -17.31
N ALA A 111 28.83 -11.80 -17.71
CA ALA A 111 28.00 -12.88 -17.15
C ALA A 111 28.22 -13.05 -15.64
N ARG A 112 29.46 -12.85 -15.14
CA ARG A 112 29.74 -12.85 -13.70
C ARG A 112 29.12 -11.64 -13.01
N LYS A 113 29.25 -10.43 -13.57
CA LYS A 113 28.64 -9.20 -13.02
C LYS A 113 27.12 -9.30 -12.97
N GLU A 114 26.48 -9.84 -14.01
CA GLU A 114 25.04 -10.05 -14.06
C GLU A 114 24.58 -11.03 -12.97
N ARG A 115 25.31 -12.15 -12.77
CA ARG A 115 25.04 -13.08 -11.68
C ARG A 115 25.22 -12.44 -10.30
N GLN A 116 26.26 -11.62 -10.12
CA GLN A 116 26.47 -10.89 -8.87
C GLN A 116 25.35 -9.89 -8.60
N LEU A 117 24.94 -9.11 -9.61
CA LEU A 117 23.80 -8.20 -9.53
C LEU A 117 22.52 -8.95 -9.14
N ALA A 118 22.20 -10.05 -9.84
CA ALA A 118 21.03 -10.87 -9.52
C ALA A 118 21.08 -11.43 -8.09
N GLN A 119 22.24 -11.89 -7.61
CA GLN A 119 22.43 -12.34 -6.24
C GLN A 119 22.25 -11.22 -5.22
N THR A 120 22.84 -10.04 -5.46
CA THR A 120 22.70 -8.89 -4.56
C THR A 120 21.28 -8.37 -4.51
N GLN A 121 20.57 -8.37 -5.63
CA GLN A 121 19.17 -7.96 -5.70
C GLN A 121 18.27 -8.95 -4.97
N ALA A 122 18.46 -10.26 -5.19
CA ALA A 122 17.73 -11.29 -4.44
C ALA A 122 18.01 -11.23 -2.92
N ALA A 123 19.25 -10.93 -2.51
CA ALA A 123 19.59 -10.74 -1.11
C ALA A 123 18.93 -9.47 -0.52
N ALA A 124 18.92 -8.37 -1.28
CA ALA A 124 18.24 -7.13 -0.87
C ALA A 124 16.72 -7.31 -0.76
N ASP A 125 16.10 -8.04 -1.68
CA ASP A 125 14.66 -8.32 -1.66
C ASP A 125 14.27 -9.22 -0.47
N ARG A 126 15.09 -10.23 -0.14
CA ARG A 126 14.91 -11.04 1.08
C ARG A 126 15.04 -10.20 2.35
N ALA A 127 16.08 -9.37 2.43
CA ALA A 127 16.27 -8.47 3.57
C ALA A 127 15.11 -7.47 3.73
N ARG A 128 14.56 -6.96 2.62
CA ARG A 128 13.36 -6.10 2.65
C ARG A 128 12.13 -6.86 3.14
N ALA A 129 11.88 -8.06 2.63
CA ALA A 129 10.75 -8.88 3.07
C ALA A 129 10.83 -9.23 4.58
N GLU A 130 12.02 -9.57 5.08
CA GLU A 130 12.26 -9.83 6.51
C GLU A 130 12.06 -8.57 7.36
N ALA A 131 12.54 -7.41 6.89
CA ALA A 131 12.34 -6.14 7.57
C ALA A 131 10.87 -5.72 7.62
N GLU A 132 10.12 -5.91 6.52
CA GLU A 132 8.68 -5.64 6.47
C GLU A 132 7.88 -6.56 7.40
N ALA A 133 8.20 -7.86 7.41
CA ALA A 133 7.57 -8.83 8.31
C ALA A 133 7.86 -8.51 9.78
N THR A 134 9.09 -8.10 10.11
CA THR A 134 9.46 -7.69 11.46
C THR A 134 8.72 -6.41 11.86
N ARG A 135 8.65 -5.43 10.95
CA ARG A 135 7.94 -4.17 11.17
C ARG A 135 6.44 -4.38 11.36
N SER A 136 5.82 -5.27 10.59
CA SER A 136 4.39 -5.58 10.71
C SER A 136 4.09 -6.27 12.04
N GLN A 137 4.90 -7.26 12.44
CA GLN A 137 4.76 -7.92 13.74
C GLN A 137 4.93 -6.94 14.90
N GLN A 138 5.94 -6.07 14.84
CA GLN A 138 6.13 -5.04 15.87
C GLN A 138 4.97 -4.04 15.91
N ALA A 139 4.46 -3.62 14.76
CA ALA A 139 3.32 -2.71 14.69
C ALA A 139 2.05 -3.35 15.29
N GLU A 140 1.81 -4.64 15.04
CA GLU A 140 0.69 -5.39 15.61
C GLU A 140 0.82 -5.52 17.14
N LEU A 141 2.00 -5.89 17.64
CA LEU A 141 2.28 -5.96 19.08
C LEU A 141 2.14 -4.59 19.76
N VAL A 142 2.58 -3.51 19.12
CA VAL A 142 2.40 -2.15 19.64
C VAL A 142 0.91 -1.78 19.68
N LYS A 143 0.16 -2.12 18.64
CA LYS A 143 -1.28 -1.86 18.57
C LYS A 143 -2.04 -2.64 19.64
N GLU A 144 -1.70 -3.91 19.85
CA GLU A 144 -2.29 -4.76 20.88
C GLU A 144 -1.96 -4.23 22.28
N LYS A 145 -0.69 -3.92 22.56
CA LYS A 145 -0.27 -3.30 23.83
C LYS A 145 -0.94 -1.96 24.07
N ALA A 146 -1.07 -1.12 23.04
CA ALA A 146 -1.76 0.16 23.15
C ALA A 146 -3.26 -0.04 23.43
N ALA A 147 -3.90 -1.00 22.76
CA ALA A 147 -5.30 -1.35 23.01
C ALA A 147 -5.52 -1.87 24.43
N GLN A 148 -4.62 -2.72 24.93
CA GLN A 148 -4.65 -3.26 26.30
C GLN A 148 -4.36 -2.18 27.36
N ALA A 149 -3.39 -1.29 27.10
CA ALA A 149 -3.10 -0.15 27.98
C ALA A 149 -4.27 0.84 28.00
N TYR A 150 -4.93 1.04 26.86
CA TYR A 150 -6.12 1.88 26.77
C TYR A 150 -7.31 1.27 27.52
N SER A 151 -7.62 -0.02 27.30
CA SER A 151 -8.73 -0.69 27.97
C SER A 151 -8.53 -0.75 29.49
N SER A 152 -7.32 -1.12 29.95
CA SER A 152 -7.00 -1.14 31.38
C SER A 152 -7.06 0.26 32.01
N ARG A 153 -6.57 1.29 31.32
CA ARG A 153 -6.67 2.67 31.82
C ARG A 153 -8.11 3.17 31.83
N LYS A 154 -8.92 2.80 30.84
CA LYS A 154 -10.36 3.10 30.81
C LYS A 154 -11.07 2.44 32.00
N GLU A 155 -10.84 1.15 32.24
CA GLU A 155 -11.44 0.43 33.37
C GLU A 155 -10.99 1.01 34.72
N ALA A 156 -9.72 1.36 34.87
CA ALA A 156 -9.21 1.99 36.08
C ALA A 156 -9.87 3.35 36.34
N LEU A 157 -9.99 4.20 35.29
CA LEU A 157 -10.69 5.47 35.38
C LEU A 157 -12.16 5.27 35.74
N GLU A 158 -12.84 4.33 35.07
CA GLU A 158 -14.24 4.05 35.30
C GLU A 158 -14.49 3.59 36.74
N ARG A 159 -13.63 2.74 37.31
CA ARG A 159 -13.70 2.36 38.73
C ARG A 159 -13.48 3.54 39.66
N GLU A 160 -12.49 4.40 39.37
CA GLU A 160 -12.23 5.59 40.18
C GLU A 160 -13.41 6.57 40.14
N TYR A 161 -13.99 6.80 38.96
CA TYR A 161 -15.18 7.63 38.76
C TYR A 161 -16.41 7.04 39.45
N GLN A 162 -16.66 5.74 39.32
CA GLN A 162 -17.78 5.06 39.99
C GLN A 162 -17.63 5.15 41.52
N GLY A 163 -16.42 4.92 42.05
CA GLY A 163 -16.15 5.06 43.48
C GLY A 163 -16.40 6.48 44.00
N LYS A 164 -15.90 7.50 43.29
CA LYS A 164 -16.16 8.92 43.64
C LYS A 164 -17.63 9.27 43.53
N THR A 165 -18.30 8.83 42.46
CA THR A 165 -19.73 9.11 42.23
C THR A 165 -20.58 8.53 43.35
N LEU A 166 -20.33 7.27 43.74
CA LEU A 166 -21.02 6.63 44.85
C LEU A 166 -20.79 7.40 46.15
N LEU A 167 -19.53 7.78 46.44
CA LEU A 167 -19.20 8.56 47.64
C LEU A 167 -19.96 9.88 47.68
N TYR A 168 -19.99 10.64 46.58
CA TYR A 168 -20.73 11.91 46.50
C TYR A 168 -22.24 11.70 46.64
N GLN A 169 -22.80 10.64 46.02
CA GLN A 169 -24.22 10.32 46.16
C GLN A 169 -24.57 9.97 47.61
N THR A 170 -23.79 9.11 48.27
CA THR A 170 -24.03 8.75 49.67
C THR A 170 -23.87 9.96 50.59
N PHE A 171 -22.85 10.79 50.38
CA PHE A 171 -22.64 12.02 51.14
C PHE A 171 -23.81 13.00 50.96
N LEU A 172 -24.27 13.20 49.72
CA LEU A 172 -25.41 14.07 49.42
C LEU A 172 -26.68 13.57 50.10
N VAL A 173 -26.98 12.27 50.01
CA VAL A 173 -28.12 11.66 50.70
C VAL A 173 -28.00 11.83 52.22
N GLY A 174 -26.80 11.67 52.78
CA GLY A 174 -26.53 11.95 54.20
C GLY A 174 -26.83 13.39 54.59
N CYS A 175 -26.39 14.36 53.77
CA CYS A 175 -26.69 15.78 53.98
C CYS A 175 -28.20 16.08 53.88
N LEU A 176 -28.89 15.47 52.91
CA LEU A 176 -30.35 15.62 52.77
C LEU A 176 -31.09 15.04 53.97
N LEU A 177 -30.66 13.89 54.49
CA LEU A 177 -31.25 13.27 55.68
C LEU A 177 -31.02 14.15 56.92
N TYR A 178 -29.81 14.65 57.10
CA TYR A 178 -29.48 15.57 58.20
C TYR A 178 -30.27 16.89 58.11
N GLY A 179 -30.35 17.47 56.91
CA GLY A 179 -31.15 18.67 56.62
C GLY A 179 -32.63 18.44 56.89
N LEU A 180 -33.18 17.29 56.50
CA LEU A 180 -34.55 16.91 56.81
C LEU A 180 -34.78 16.81 58.32
N LEU A 181 -33.90 16.11 59.05
CA LEU A 181 -34.04 15.93 60.50
C LEU A 181 -34.03 17.27 61.25
N THR A 182 -33.07 18.14 60.93
CA THR A 182 -32.94 19.48 61.53
C THR A 182 -34.13 20.38 61.18
N THR A 183 -34.60 20.32 59.93
CA THR A 183 -35.77 21.09 59.48
C THR A 183 -37.04 20.63 60.18
N VAL A 184 -37.27 19.32 60.29
CA VAL A 184 -38.44 18.77 61.01
C VAL A 184 -38.41 19.17 62.48
N PHE A 185 -37.26 19.06 63.15
CA PHE A 185 -37.12 19.48 64.54
C PHE A 185 -37.43 20.97 64.72
N THR A 186 -36.95 21.81 63.81
CA THR A 186 -37.20 23.25 63.81
C THR A 186 -38.68 23.56 63.51
N ALA A 187 -39.30 22.83 62.57
CA ALA A 187 -40.71 22.98 62.21
C ALA A 187 -41.64 22.69 63.39
N VAL A 188 -41.35 21.63 64.16
CA VAL A 188 -42.13 21.28 65.36
C VAL A 188 -41.97 22.32 66.46
N ARG A 189 -40.78 22.92 66.60
CA ARG A 189 -40.50 23.98 67.58
C ARG A 189 -41.05 25.35 67.17
N SER A 190 -41.17 25.60 65.87
CA SER A 190 -41.67 26.87 65.32
C SER A 190 -43.17 27.02 65.59
N THR A 191 -43.54 27.98 66.42
CA THR A 191 -44.94 28.27 66.75
C THR A 191 -45.71 28.78 65.54
N ARG A 192 -45.07 29.61 64.71
CA ARG A 192 -45.67 30.17 63.48
C ARG A 192 -45.93 29.09 62.45
N PHE A 193 -44.93 28.27 62.11
CA PHE A 193 -45.08 27.20 61.13
C PHE A 193 -46.10 26.15 61.59
N ARG A 194 -46.06 25.76 62.88
CA ARG A 194 -47.03 24.81 63.45
C ARG A 194 -48.46 25.37 63.41
N GLY A 195 -48.64 26.65 63.72
CA GLY A 195 -49.94 27.32 63.64
C GLY A 195 -50.52 27.25 62.23
N ASP A 196 -49.73 27.65 61.24
CA ASP A 196 -50.13 27.60 59.83
C ASP A 196 -50.39 26.17 59.35
N PHE A 197 -49.60 25.20 59.81
CA PHE A 197 -49.81 23.78 59.51
C PHE A 197 -51.17 23.30 60.02
N ILE A 198 -51.49 23.59 61.29
CA ILE A 198 -52.78 23.21 61.88
C ILE A 198 -53.92 23.90 61.13
N GLU A 199 -53.83 25.21 60.93
CA GLU A 199 -54.86 26.00 60.23
C GLU A 199 -55.14 25.46 58.83
N PHE A 200 -54.10 25.12 58.07
CA PHE A 200 -54.23 24.56 56.73
C PHE A 200 -55.00 23.24 56.74
N PHE A 201 -54.61 22.27 57.59
CA PHE A 201 -55.27 20.98 57.65
C PHE A 201 -56.66 21.04 58.28
N THR A 202 -56.89 21.94 59.25
CA THR A 202 -58.22 22.21 59.78
C THR A 202 -59.13 22.79 58.69
N GLY A 203 -58.63 23.71 57.87
CA GLY A 203 -59.35 24.24 56.72
C GLY A 203 -59.70 23.16 55.69
N LEU A 204 -58.73 22.30 55.35
CA LEU A 204 -58.97 21.16 54.47
C LEU A 204 -60.02 20.19 55.04
N TRP A 205 -59.91 19.83 56.32
CA TRP A 205 -60.87 18.95 56.99
C TRP A 205 -62.27 19.56 57.02
N SER A 206 -62.38 20.86 57.32
CA SER A 206 -63.65 21.58 57.28
C SER A 206 -64.29 21.53 55.88
N GLY A 207 -63.48 21.72 54.82
CA GLY A 207 -63.95 21.56 53.44
C GLY A 207 -64.47 20.15 53.14
N VAL A 208 -63.77 19.11 53.62
CA VAL A 208 -64.23 17.72 53.50
C VAL A 208 -65.54 17.49 54.25
N CYS A 209 -65.65 17.96 55.50
CA CYS A 209 -66.88 17.85 56.27
C CYS A 209 -68.05 18.57 55.58
N TRP A 210 -67.82 19.77 55.05
CA TRP A 210 -68.83 20.51 54.31
C TRP A 210 -69.31 19.74 53.06
N LEU A 211 -68.39 19.21 52.25
CA LEU A 211 -68.73 18.37 51.09
C LEU A 211 -69.51 17.12 51.50
N SER A 212 -69.08 16.44 52.57
CA SER A 212 -69.79 15.25 53.07
C SER A 212 -71.20 15.60 53.56
N GLY A 213 -71.38 16.77 54.19
CA GLY A 213 -72.68 17.28 54.60
C GLY A 213 -73.58 17.54 53.40
N ALA A 214 -73.06 18.20 52.35
CA ALA A 214 -73.80 18.43 51.11
C ALA A 214 -74.25 17.12 50.42
N VAL A 215 -73.37 16.10 50.41
CA VAL A 215 -73.71 14.77 49.87
C VAL A 215 -74.79 14.09 50.73
N TRP A 216 -74.71 14.23 52.05
CA TRP A 216 -75.72 13.70 52.97
C TRP A 216 -77.08 14.36 52.78
N GLU A 217 -77.13 15.69 52.69
CA GLU A 217 -78.37 16.45 52.42
C GLU A 217 -78.97 16.08 51.06
N LEU A 218 -78.15 15.93 50.03
CA LEU A 218 -78.59 15.45 48.72
C LEU A 218 -79.17 14.03 48.79
N GLY A 219 -78.52 13.14 49.54
CA GLY A 219 -79.00 11.79 49.79
C GLY A 219 -80.35 11.77 50.51
N GLN A 220 -80.52 12.59 51.53
CA GLN A 220 -81.77 12.75 52.27
C GLN A 220 -82.89 13.31 51.39
N ALA A 221 -82.59 14.32 50.57
CA ALA A 221 -83.56 14.88 49.61
C ALA A 221 -84.03 13.84 48.59
N ALA A 222 -83.12 12.99 48.10
CA ALA A 222 -83.46 11.90 47.19
C ALA A 222 -84.25 10.78 47.88
N ALA A 223 -83.87 10.42 49.11
CA ALA A 223 -84.54 9.40 49.91
C ALA A 223 -85.98 9.79 50.28
N GLY A 224 -86.23 11.09 50.51
CA GLY A 224 -87.57 11.65 50.77
C GLY A 224 -88.58 11.44 49.62
N LEU A 225 -88.14 11.08 48.42
CA LEU A 225 -89.04 10.65 47.34
C LEU A 225 -89.68 9.28 47.63
N GLY A 226 -89.00 8.41 48.39
CA GLY A 226 -89.49 7.09 48.81
C GLY A 226 -90.59 7.16 49.86
N ASP A 227 -90.61 8.22 50.67
CA ASP A 227 -91.59 8.43 51.74
C ASP A 227 -93.00 8.77 51.24
N LYS A 228 -93.17 8.97 49.93
CA LYS A 228 -94.48 9.21 49.28
C LYS A 228 -95.26 7.91 49.01
N ILE A 229 -94.73 6.74 49.36
CA ILE A 229 -95.38 5.45 49.17
C ILE A 229 -96.40 5.21 50.31
N PRO A 230 -97.67 4.85 50.03
CA PRO A 230 -98.72 4.72 51.06
C PRO A 230 -98.50 3.60 52.09
N GLN A 231 -97.68 2.60 51.77
CA GLN A 231 -97.39 1.48 52.68
C GLN A 231 -96.16 1.78 53.53
N PRO A 232 -96.27 1.79 54.88
CA PRO A 232 -95.20 2.24 55.77
C PRO A 232 -93.93 1.38 55.70
N VAL A 233 -94.09 0.06 55.54
CA VAL A 233 -92.95 -0.86 55.42
C VAL A 233 -92.22 -0.67 54.08
N ALA A 234 -92.98 -0.45 53.00
CA ALA A 234 -92.41 -0.23 51.68
C ALA A 234 -91.72 1.14 51.56
N ALA A 235 -92.31 2.19 52.14
CA ALA A 235 -91.73 3.53 52.20
C ALA A 235 -90.36 3.53 52.88
N ALA A 236 -90.26 2.89 54.07
CA ALA A 236 -89.00 2.78 54.79
C ALA A 236 -87.93 2.00 54.02
N ALA A 237 -88.30 0.88 53.37
CA ALA A 237 -87.37 0.09 52.58
C ALA A 237 -86.84 0.88 51.36
N VAL A 238 -87.71 1.62 50.67
CA VAL A 238 -87.34 2.45 49.52
C VAL A 238 -86.51 3.66 49.93
N HIS A 239 -86.81 4.30 51.06
CA HIS A 239 -86.03 5.40 51.62
C HIS A 239 -84.56 5.00 51.85
N TRP A 240 -84.33 3.92 52.59
CA TRP A 240 -82.96 3.45 52.86
C TRP A 240 -82.24 2.97 51.59
N LEU A 241 -82.96 2.34 50.66
CA LEU A 241 -82.38 1.89 49.39
C LEU A 241 -81.94 3.07 48.52
N LEU A 242 -82.76 4.12 48.42
CA LEU A 242 -82.42 5.35 47.69
C LEU A 242 -81.25 6.09 48.36
N LEU A 243 -81.25 6.20 49.69
CA LEU A 243 -80.18 6.86 50.43
C LEU A 243 -78.83 6.17 50.20
N ILE A 244 -78.78 4.84 50.33
CA ILE A 244 -77.57 4.04 50.11
C ILE A 244 -77.11 4.14 48.66
N LEU A 245 -78.03 4.10 47.70
CA LEU A 245 -77.70 4.21 46.27
C LEU A 245 -77.05 5.57 45.94
N VAL A 246 -77.63 6.67 46.45
CA VAL A 246 -77.15 8.03 46.16
C VAL A 246 -75.86 8.32 46.91
N VAL A 247 -75.85 8.16 48.24
CA VAL A 247 -74.66 8.47 49.06
C VAL A 247 -73.52 7.50 48.75
N GLY A 248 -73.83 6.20 48.67
CA GLY A 248 -72.85 5.16 48.33
C GLY A 248 -72.33 5.30 46.89
N GLY A 249 -73.19 5.64 45.93
CA GLY A 249 -72.80 5.89 44.55
C GLY A 249 -71.84 7.08 44.42
N ILE A 250 -72.15 8.20 45.07
CA ILE A 250 -71.28 9.40 45.08
C ILE A 250 -69.96 9.09 45.79
N ALA A 251 -69.99 8.43 46.95
CA ALA A 251 -68.78 8.04 47.68
C ALA A 251 -67.88 7.11 46.84
N ALA A 252 -68.47 6.14 46.12
CA ALA A 252 -67.74 5.26 45.22
C ALA A 252 -67.12 6.02 44.04
N ALA A 253 -67.87 6.93 43.41
CA ALA A 253 -67.39 7.74 42.30
C ALA A 253 -66.23 8.66 42.72
N VAL A 254 -66.36 9.32 43.88
CA VAL A 254 -65.29 10.16 44.46
C VAL A 254 -64.07 9.30 44.82
N GLY A 255 -64.27 8.13 45.44
CA GLY A 255 -63.18 7.21 45.79
C GLY A 255 -62.38 6.74 44.58
N VAL A 256 -63.06 6.32 43.51
CA VAL A 256 -62.42 5.91 42.25
C VAL A 256 -61.71 7.09 41.59
N GLY A 257 -62.36 8.26 41.52
CA GLY A 257 -61.76 9.47 40.94
C GLY A 257 -60.51 9.92 41.68
N LEU A 258 -60.54 9.91 43.01
CA LEU A 258 -59.40 10.26 43.86
C LEU A 258 -58.28 9.24 43.70
N PHE A 259 -58.59 7.95 43.70
CA PHE A 259 -57.59 6.89 43.48
C PHE A 259 -56.88 7.06 42.13
N TRP A 260 -57.64 7.29 41.06
CA TRP A 260 -57.07 7.46 39.73
C TRP A 260 -56.27 8.77 39.62
N GLY A 261 -56.79 9.88 40.17
CA GLY A 261 -56.10 11.17 40.19
C GLY A 261 -54.77 11.11 40.95
N ILE A 262 -54.75 10.50 42.14
CA ILE A 262 -53.52 10.30 42.91
C ILE A 262 -52.55 9.41 42.15
N LYS A 263 -53.02 8.31 41.56
CA LYS A 263 -52.17 7.42 40.77
C LYS A 263 -51.53 8.17 39.60
N LEU A 264 -52.32 8.94 38.84
CA LEU A 264 -51.82 9.73 37.71
C LEU A 264 -50.80 10.78 38.16
N LEU A 265 -51.06 11.47 39.27
CA LEU A 265 -50.15 12.47 39.83
C LEU A 265 -48.84 11.83 40.31
N LEU A 266 -48.91 10.66 40.96
CA LEU A 266 -47.73 9.91 41.40
C LEU A 266 -46.92 9.37 40.23
N ASP A 267 -47.57 8.85 39.19
CA ASP A 267 -46.90 8.35 37.99
C ASP A 267 -46.19 9.51 37.25
N PHE A 268 -46.86 10.67 37.12
CA PHE A 268 -46.25 11.89 36.57
C PHE A 268 -45.05 12.37 37.41
N TYR A 269 -45.21 12.42 38.73
CA TYR A 269 -44.13 12.82 39.63
C TYR A 269 -42.94 11.86 39.57
N LYS A 270 -43.19 10.54 39.57
CA LYS A 270 -42.14 9.52 39.50
C LYS A 270 -41.37 9.56 38.18
N ALA A 271 -42.06 9.77 37.06
CA ALA A 271 -41.45 9.73 35.75
C ALA A 271 -40.43 10.86 35.53
N ASP A 272 -40.76 12.09 35.97
CA ASP A 272 -40.00 13.28 35.60
C ASP A 272 -39.34 14.02 36.80
N TYR A 273 -39.73 13.70 38.04
CA TYR A 273 -39.42 14.51 39.24
C TYR A 273 -39.02 13.72 40.49
N ALA A 274 -39.01 12.38 40.49
CA ALA A 274 -38.51 11.58 41.61
C ALA A 274 -36.98 11.39 41.58
N ASP A 275 -36.26 12.48 41.28
CA ASP A 275 -34.80 12.54 41.31
C ASP A 275 -34.28 13.24 42.56
N ILE A 276 -33.02 12.96 42.92
CA ILE A 276 -32.36 13.55 44.09
C ILE A 276 -32.36 15.09 44.01
N GLY A 277 -32.29 15.66 42.80
CA GLY A 277 -32.35 17.10 42.56
C GLY A 277 -33.68 17.73 42.99
N SER A 278 -34.82 17.16 42.58
CA SER A 278 -36.13 17.66 43.01
C SER A 278 -36.38 17.48 44.49
N LEU A 279 -35.92 16.35 45.06
CA LEU A 279 -36.00 16.14 46.51
C LEU A 279 -35.19 17.20 47.26
N ALA A 280 -33.97 17.49 46.81
CA ALA A 280 -33.14 18.55 47.39
C ALA A 280 -33.83 19.92 47.30
N ALA A 281 -34.39 20.27 46.14
CA ALA A 281 -35.10 21.53 45.95
C ALA A 281 -36.32 21.66 46.89
N ALA A 282 -37.12 20.60 47.05
CA ALA A 282 -38.26 20.58 47.96
C ALA A 282 -37.82 20.72 49.43
N LEU A 283 -36.75 20.03 49.83
CA LEU A 283 -36.20 20.13 51.19
C LEU A 283 -35.61 21.51 51.49
N ILE A 284 -34.94 22.13 50.52
CA ILE A 284 -34.44 23.51 50.66
C ILE A 284 -35.60 24.48 50.79
N ALA A 285 -36.64 24.36 49.96
CA ALA A 285 -37.81 25.21 50.06
C ALA A 285 -38.52 25.06 51.41
N LEU A 286 -38.65 23.82 51.91
CA LEU A 286 -39.19 23.55 53.24
C LEU A 286 -38.31 24.16 54.34
N ALA A 287 -36.99 24.01 54.25
CA ALA A 287 -36.06 24.60 55.22
C ALA A 287 -36.19 26.13 55.23
N VAL A 288 -36.21 26.78 54.07
CA VAL A 288 -36.41 28.23 53.97
C VAL A 288 -37.73 28.65 54.61
N ALA A 289 -38.84 27.95 54.30
CA ALA A 289 -40.13 28.24 54.90
C ALA A 289 -40.12 28.10 56.44
N VAL A 290 -39.47 27.07 56.96
CA VAL A 290 -39.42 26.79 58.41
C VAL A 290 -38.51 27.77 59.16
N PHE A 291 -37.28 28.00 58.66
CA PHE A 291 -36.29 28.85 59.34
C PHE A 291 -36.61 30.34 59.22
N PHE A 292 -37.20 30.77 58.10
CA PHE A 292 -37.56 32.17 57.85
C PHE A 292 -39.06 32.42 58.02
N ALA A 293 -39.73 31.61 58.86
CA ALA A 293 -41.18 31.66 58.96
C ALA A 293 -41.74 33.04 59.36
N GLU A 294 -41.05 33.72 60.27
CA GLU A 294 -41.42 35.08 60.71
C GLU A 294 -41.18 36.12 59.60
N PRO A 295 -39.95 36.29 59.07
CA PRO A 295 -39.70 37.24 57.97
C PRO A 295 -40.58 37.03 56.74
N ILE A 296 -40.83 35.79 56.34
CA ILE A 296 -41.64 35.48 55.16
C ILE A 296 -43.07 35.95 55.35
N ARG A 297 -43.65 35.73 56.54
CA ARG A 297 -45.04 36.11 56.82
C ARG A 297 -45.23 37.62 56.88
N ASP A 298 -44.21 38.35 57.31
CA ASP A 298 -44.24 39.81 57.35
C ASP A 298 -44.25 40.41 55.92
N ILE A 299 -43.65 39.73 54.95
CA ILE A 299 -43.62 40.15 53.55
C ILE A 299 -44.84 39.61 52.78
N VAL A 300 -45.19 38.35 53.02
CA VAL A 300 -46.25 37.62 52.32
C VAL A 300 -47.20 37.04 53.36
N PRO A 301 -48.37 37.68 53.61
CA PRO A 301 -49.33 37.25 54.63
C PRO A 301 -50.18 36.07 54.13
N ILE A 302 -49.54 35.02 53.62
CA ILE A 302 -50.16 33.78 53.16
C ILE A 302 -49.68 32.66 54.08
N ASN A 303 -50.53 31.65 54.30
CA ASN A 303 -50.16 30.45 55.03
C ASN A 303 -48.89 29.80 54.44
N LEU A 304 -47.92 29.50 55.30
CA LEU A 304 -46.62 28.97 54.87
C LEU A 304 -46.70 27.63 54.13
N ILE A 305 -47.66 26.77 54.48
CA ILE A 305 -47.85 25.49 53.79
C ILE A 305 -48.37 25.73 52.38
N LEU A 306 -49.31 26.66 52.23
CA LEU A 306 -49.81 27.05 50.91
C LEU A 306 -48.71 27.67 50.04
N LEU A 307 -47.89 28.54 50.63
CA LEU A 307 -46.71 29.11 49.96
C LEU A 307 -45.76 28.01 49.49
N LEU A 308 -45.47 27.02 50.33
CA LEU A 308 -44.60 25.90 49.99
C LEU A 308 -45.16 25.08 48.82
N ILE A 309 -46.47 24.81 48.81
CA ILE A 309 -47.15 24.13 47.70
C ILE A 309 -47.04 24.95 46.41
N LEU A 310 -47.24 26.26 46.46
CA LEU A 310 -47.14 27.15 45.29
C LEU A 310 -45.71 27.20 44.74
N VAL A 311 -44.71 27.33 45.60
CA VAL A 311 -43.29 27.32 45.20
C VAL A 311 -42.93 25.99 44.55
N HIS A 312 -43.40 24.87 45.12
CA HIS A 312 -43.14 23.55 44.55
C HIS A 312 -43.86 23.34 43.21
N ALA A 313 -45.11 23.80 43.09
CA ALA A 313 -45.85 23.77 41.83
C ALA A 313 -45.17 24.62 40.73
N ALA A 314 -44.66 25.80 41.10
CA ALA A 314 -43.88 26.65 40.19
C ALA A 314 -42.57 25.96 39.76
N TYR A 315 -41.85 25.32 40.68
CA TYR A 315 -40.67 24.51 40.37
C TYR A 315 -40.99 23.39 39.37
N ILE A 316 -42.05 22.62 39.61
CA ILE A 316 -42.50 21.57 38.68
C ILE A 316 -42.85 22.17 37.32
N GLY A 317 -43.60 23.28 37.28
CA GLY A 317 -43.98 23.95 36.04
C GLY A 317 -42.79 24.44 35.21
N VAL A 318 -41.79 25.07 35.85
CA VAL A 318 -40.55 25.52 35.19
C VAL A 318 -39.77 24.32 34.66
N ARG A 319 -39.60 23.28 35.48
CA ARG A 319 -38.86 22.09 35.06
C ARG A 319 -39.57 21.33 33.95
N TRP A 320 -40.89 21.23 33.99
CA TRP A 320 -41.71 20.68 32.90
C TRP A 320 -41.48 21.45 31.60
N TYR A 321 -41.54 22.79 31.66
CA TYR A 321 -41.29 23.66 30.51
C TYR A 321 -39.88 23.45 29.93
N VAL A 322 -38.85 23.42 30.78
CA VAL A 322 -37.46 23.21 30.37
C VAL A 322 -37.25 21.83 29.77
N THR A 323 -37.80 20.78 30.37
CA THR A 323 -37.70 19.41 29.85
C THR A 323 -38.43 19.27 28.52
N GLY A 324 -39.62 19.86 28.38
CA GLY A 324 -40.35 19.93 27.12
C GLY A 324 -39.56 20.67 26.02
N TRP A 325 -38.92 21.79 26.38
CA TRP A 325 -38.07 22.55 25.46
C TRP A 325 -36.82 21.77 25.01
N LYS A 326 -36.15 21.07 25.93
CA LYS A 326 -34.99 20.21 25.60
C LYS A 326 -35.38 19.07 24.65
N ARG A 327 -36.50 18.40 24.95
CA ARG A 327 -37.05 17.32 24.11
C ARG A 327 -37.43 17.81 22.71
N ALA A 328 -38.02 19.01 22.60
CA ALA A 328 -38.35 19.63 21.31
C ALA A 328 -37.11 19.97 20.46
N ARG A 329 -35.93 20.13 21.10
CA ARG A 329 -34.65 20.42 20.42
C ARG A 329 -33.74 19.20 20.27
N GLY A 330 -34.18 18.01 20.68
CA GLY A 330 -33.40 16.77 20.56
C GLY A 330 -32.24 16.64 21.55
N TYR A 331 -32.19 17.47 22.60
CA TYR A 331 -31.26 17.27 23.70
C TYR A 331 -31.86 16.27 24.69
N TYR A 332 -31.24 15.09 24.80
CA TYR A 332 -31.59 14.07 25.79
C TYR A 332 -30.78 14.23 27.08
#